data_AF-S5ZCL3-F1
#
_entry.id   AF-S5ZCL3-F1
#
_cell.length_a   1.000
_cell.length_b   1.000
_cell.length_c   1.000
_cell.angle_alpha   90.00
_cell.angle_beta   90.00
_cell.angle_gamma   90.00
#
_symmetry.space_group_name_H-M   'P 1'
#
loop_
_entity.id
_entity.type
_entity.pdbx_description
1 polymer ?
#
loop_
_entity_poly.entity_id
_entity_poly.type
_entity_poly.pdbx_seq_one_letter_code
_entity_poly.pdbx_strand_id
1 'polypeptide(L)'
;MKFIDDLYDYYKDRLTGDEEDAEVVAMSILDELDRRDVLKLIGEMTDEELLGMFGLYLFESLKAKMAREGLGATRPQDAPRVH
;
A
#
# COMPACT_ATOMS: atom_id res chain seq x y z
N MET A 1 -8.63 -1.70 -12.40
CA MET A 1 -8.47 -0.33 -12.92
C MET A 1 -7.57 -0.46 -14.13
N LYS A 2 -7.97 0.09 -15.27
CA LYS A 2 -7.25 -0.10 -16.54
C LYS A 2 -5.74 0.18 -16.43
N PHE A 3 -5.36 1.17 -15.61
CA PHE A 3 -3.95 1.49 -15.35
C PHE A 3 -3.13 0.31 -14.78
N ILE A 4 -3.68 -0.47 -13.84
CA ILE A 4 -2.96 -1.64 -13.27
C ILE A 4 -2.81 -2.74 -14.32
N ASP A 5 -3.83 -2.95 -15.14
CA ASP A 5 -3.80 -3.93 -16.23
C ASP A 5 -2.75 -3.52 -17.29
N ASP A 6 -2.77 -2.25 -17.72
CA ASP A 6 -1.81 -1.67 -18.66
C ASP A 6 -0.36 -1.73 -18.10
N LEU A 7 -0.21 -1.51 -16.79
CA LEU A 7 1.08 -1.57 -16.12
C LEU A 7 1.61 -3.00 -16.03
N TYR A 8 0.77 -3.94 -15.63
CA TYR A 8 1.09 -5.35 -15.61
C TYR A 8 1.49 -5.83 -17.02
N ASP A 9 0.72 -5.46 -18.04
CA ASP A 9 1.02 -5.84 -19.42
C ASP A 9 2.34 -5.27 -19.95
N TYR A 10 2.75 -4.08 -19.50
CA TYR A 10 4.02 -3.48 -19.89
C TYR A 10 5.23 -4.09 -19.17
N TYR A 11 5.05 -4.50 -17.91
CA TYR A 11 6.14 -5.00 -17.08
C TYR A 11 6.19 -6.53 -16.95
N LYS A 12 5.16 -7.29 -17.36
CA LYS A 12 5.10 -8.77 -17.23
C LYS A 12 6.29 -9.52 -17.84
N ASP A 13 6.88 -8.99 -18.91
CA ASP A 13 8.03 -9.60 -19.58
C ASP A 13 9.37 -9.21 -18.91
N ARG A 14 9.35 -8.26 -17.97
CA ARG A 14 10.48 -7.76 -17.17
C ARG A 14 10.41 -8.20 -15.70
N LEU A 15 9.23 -8.58 -15.21
CA LEU A 15 9.02 -9.19 -13.91
C LEU A 15 9.57 -10.62 -13.96
N THR A 16 10.87 -10.78 -13.73
CA THR A 16 11.57 -12.06 -13.89
C THR A 16 11.35 -13.04 -12.72
N GLY A 17 10.60 -12.66 -11.68
CA GLY A 17 9.94 -13.64 -10.81
C GLY A 17 9.83 -13.31 -9.33
N ASP A 18 10.40 -12.20 -8.83
CA ASP A 18 10.35 -11.88 -7.39
C ASP A 18 9.46 -10.67 -7.07
N GLU A 19 8.80 -10.72 -5.91
CA GLU A 19 7.97 -9.63 -5.35
C GLU A 19 8.75 -8.29 -5.25
N GLU A 20 10.07 -8.38 -5.09
CA GLU A 20 10.98 -7.23 -5.08
C GLU A 20 10.99 -6.45 -6.40
N ASP A 21 10.81 -7.12 -7.55
CA ASP A 21 10.76 -6.45 -8.86
C ASP A 21 9.49 -5.59 -8.99
N ALA A 22 8.37 -6.06 -8.44
CA ALA A 22 7.10 -5.34 -8.49
C ALA A 22 7.13 -4.07 -7.61
N GLU A 23 7.78 -4.13 -6.45
CA GLU A 23 7.95 -2.97 -5.58
C GLU A 23 8.84 -1.90 -6.23
N VAL A 24 9.97 -2.31 -6.82
CA VAL A 24 10.87 -1.39 -7.53
C VAL A 24 10.18 -0.72 -8.71
N VAL A 25 9.40 -1.47 -9.49
CA VAL A 25 8.60 -0.94 -10.59
C VAL A 25 7.57 0.06 -10.08
N ALA A 26 6.79 -0.30 -9.06
CA ALA A 26 5.79 0.58 -8.46
C ALA A 26 6.41 1.89 -7.96
N MET A 27 7.54 1.82 -7.26
CA MET A 27 8.25 3.00 -6.75
C MET A 27 8.78 3.89 -7.87
N SER A 28 9.32 3.30 -8.93
CA SER A 28 9.81 4.06 -10.10
C SER A 28 8.70 4.86 -10.76
N ILE A 29 7.51 4.26 -10.90
CA ILE A 29 6.34 4.93 -11.48
C ILE A 29 5.84 6.04 -10.55
N LEU A 30 5.78 5.78 -9.25
CA LEU A 30 5.33 6.78 -8.27
C LEU A 30 6.24 8.01 -8.23
N ASP A 31 7.55 7.85 -8.47
CA ASP A 31 8.52 8.95 -8.53
C ASP A 31 8.34 9.83 -9.78
N GLU A 32 7.79 9.26 -10.87
CA GLU A 32 7.50 9.99 -12.12
C GLU A 32 6.16 10.74 -12.09
N LEU A 33 5.24 10.39 -11.20
CA LEU A 33 3.90 10.97 -11.14
C LEU A 33 3.86 12.28 -10.35
N ASP A 34 3.22 13.31 -10.91
CA ASP A 34 2.88 14.50 -10.16
C ASP A 34 1.49 14.40 -9.48
N ARG A 35 1.14 15.40 -8.66
CA ARG A 35 -0.15 15.41 -7.95
C ARG A 35 -1.35 15.34 -8.90
N ARG A 36 -1.27 15.97 -10.08
CA ARG A 36 -2.35 15.98 -11.06
C ARG A 36 -2.50 14.61 -11.69
N ASP A 37 -1.40 13.94 -11.99
CA ASP A 37 -1.41 12.58 -12.54
C ASP A 37 -2.05 11.60 -11.56
N VAL A 38 -1.66 11.66 -10.28
CA VAL A 38 -2.26 10.82 -9.22
C VAL A 38 -3.77 11.07 -9.10
N LEU A 39 -4.21 12.33 -9.12
CA LEU A 39 -5.64 12.65 -9.04
C LEU A 39 -6.42 12.17 -10.26
N LYS A 40 -5.79 12.17 -11.44
CA LYS A 40 -6.39 11.62 -12.65
C LYS A 40 -6.59 10.12 -12.52
N LEU A 41 -5.56 9.39 -12.06
CA LEU A 41 -5.64 7.94 -11.83
C LEU A 41 -6.72 7.59 -10.81
N ILE A 42 -6.80 8.33 -9.70
CA ILE A 42 -7.87 8.15 -8.70
C ILE A 42 -9.25 8.41 -9.31
N GLY A 43 -9.39 9.39 -10.21
CA GLY A 43 -10.64 9.68 -10.91
C GLY A 43 -11.08 8.59 -11.91
N GLU A 44 -10.17 7.70 -12.31
CA GLU A 44 -10.44 6.56 -13.19
C GLU A 44 -10.77 5.27 -12.41
N MET A 45 -10.63 5.27 -11.08
CA MET A 45 -10.98 4.13 -10.22
C MET A 45 -12.49 3.93 -10.15
N THR A 46 -12.90 2.67 -10.02
CA THR A 46 -14.27 2.33 -9.62
C THR A 46 -14.51 2.68 -8.14
N ASP A 47 -15.78 2.80 -7.73
CA ASP A 47 -16.14 3.08 -6.34
C ASP A 47 -15.55 2.05 -5.37
N GLU A 48 -15.50 0.77 -5.77
CA GLU A 48 -14.92 -0.32 -4.98
C GLU A 48 -13.41 -0.13 -4.80
N GLU A 49 -12.69 0.19 -5.87
CA GLU A 49 -11.24 0.44 -5.82
C GLU A 49 -10.91 1.69 -5.02
N LEU A 50 -11.70 2.76 -5.17
CA LEU A 50 -11.53 4.01 -4.42
C LEU A 50 -11.72 3.77 -2.93
N LEU A 51 -12.78 3.05 -2.54
CA LEU A 51 -13.05 2.69 -1.16
C LEU A 51 -11.98 1.75 -0.61
N GLY A 52 -11.50 0.80 -1.40
CA GLY A 52 -10.40 -0.10 -1.03
C GLY A 52 -9.10 0.67 -0.78
N MET A 53 -8.69 1.54 -1.70
CA MET A 53 -7.51 2.40 -1.57
C MET A 53 -7.60 3.29 -0.33
N PHE A 54 -8.74 3.96 -0.13
CA PHE A 54 -8.94 4.83 1.01
C PHE A 54 -8.98 4.04 2.33
N GLY A 55 -9.61 2.86 2.33
CA GLY A 55 -9.66 1.95 3.48
C GLY A 55 -8.27 1.48 3.90
N LEU A 56 -7.41 1.09 2.94
CA LEU A 56 -6.03 0.71 3.23
C LEU A 56 -5.24 1.87 3.84
N TYR A 57 -5.32 3.06 3.24
CA TYR A 57 -4.67 4.25 3.77
C TYR A 57 -5.12 4.57 5.21
N LEU A 58 -6.43 4.50 5.47
CA LEU A 58 -7.02 4.74 6.78
C LEU A 58 -6.50 3.72 7.81
N PHE A 59 -6.49 2.44 7.45
CA PHE A 59 -6.05 1.34 8.32
C PHE A 59 -4.57 1.47 8.69
N GLU A 60 -3.69 1.69 7.71
CA GLU A 60 -2.26 1.86 7.94
C GLU A 60 -1.97 3.12 8.79
N SER A 61 -2.65 4.22 8.48
CA SER A 61 -2.53 5.47 9.25
C SER A 61 -2.97 5.29 10.70
N LEU A 62 -4.04 4.53 10.93
CA LEU A 62 -4.55 4.25 12.27
C LEU A 62 -3.58 3.36 13.05
N LYS A 63 -3.05 2.29 12.45
CA LYS A 63 -2.02 1.44 13.07
C LYS A 63 -0.77 2.25 13.44
N ALA A 64 -0.29 3.09 12.52
CA ALA A 64 0.86 3.95 12.77
C ALA A 64 0.61 4.92 13.94
N LYS A 65 -0.60 5.50 14.01
CA LYS A 65 -1.01 6.36 15.13
C LYS A 65 -1.05 5.58 16.45
N MET A 66 -1.69 4.41 16.46
CA MET A 66 -1.76 3.56 17.66
C MET A 66 -0.37 3.17 18.18
N ALA A 67 0.54 2.81 17.28
CA ALA A 67 1.93 2.49 17.63
C ALA A 67 2.66 3.70 18.25
N ARG A 68 2.48 4.91 17.68
CA ARG A 68 3.07 6.15 18.23
C ARG A 68 2.53 6.48 19.63
N GLU A 69 1.26 6.21 19.87
CA GLU A 69 0.58 6.45 21.15
C GLU A 69 0.73 5.29 22.16
N GLY A 70 1.44 4.21 21.78
CA GLY A 70 1.64 3.02 22.63
C GLY A 70 0.38 2.17 22.86
N LEU A 71 -0.67 2.40 22.07
CA LEU A 71 -1.91 1.62 22.09
C LEU A 71 -1.70 0.31 21.30
N GLY A 72 -1.87 -0.84 21.96
CA GLY A 72 -1.76 -2.15 21.31
C GLY A 72 -0.37 -2.80 21.35
N ALA A 73 0.64 -2.15 21.93
CA ALA A 73 1.80 -2.86 22.43
C ALA A 73 1.31 -3.71 23.62
N THR A 74 1.22 -5.03 23.45
CA THR A 74 1.18 -5.93 24.60
C THR A 74 2.34 -5.54 25.49
N ARG A 75 2.03 -5.00 26.68
CA ARG A 75 3.07 -4.70 27.64
C ARG A 75 3.77 -6.05 27.90
N PRO A 76 5.11 -6.13 27.91
CA PRO A 76 5.82 -7.35 28.30
C PRO A 76 5.49 -7.86 29.72
N GLN A 77 4.61 -7.14 30.43
CA GLN A 77 4.10 -7.41 31.77
C GLN A 77 3.01 -8.49 31.80
N ASP A 78 2.39 -8.81 30.65
CA ASP A 78 1.30 -9.79 30.55
C ASP A 78 1.77 -11.18 30.07
N ALA A 79 3.09 -11.38 29.91
CA ALA A 79 3.64 -12.71 29.72
C ALA A 79 3.47 -13.51 31.04
N PRO A 80 2.83 -14.68 31.03
CA PRO A 80 2.69 -15.48 32.24
C PRO A 80 4.09 -15.78 32.77
N ARG A 81 4.36 -15.36 34.01
CA ARG A 81 5.56 -15.78 34.73
C ARG A 81 5.47 -17.29 34.89
N VAL A 82 6.23 -18.01 34.07
CA VAL A 82 6.43 -19.44 34.23
C VAL A 82 7.24 -19.59 35.52
N HIS A 83 6.56 -19.99 36.59
CA HIS A 83 7.15 -20.35 37.88
C HIS A 83 7.60 -21.80 37.87
#